data_AF-A0A0D9ZYL0-F1
#
_entry.id   AF-A0A0D9ZYL0-F1
#
_cell.length_a   1.000
_cell.length_b   1.000
_cell.length_c   1.000
_cell.angle_alpha   90.00
_cell.angle_beta   90.00
_cell.angle_gamma   90.00
#
_symmetry.space_group_name_H-M   'P 1'
#
loop_
_entity.id
_entity.type
_entity.pdbx_description
1 polymer ?
#
loop_
_entity_poly.entity_id
_entity_poly.type
_entity_poly.pdbx_seq_one_letter_code
_entity_poly.pdbx_strand_id
1 'polypeptide(L)'
;MPPPRKKRKAPAPAPPPPRRPPSPSRLEFRSPADGAWYEARVAVQGGALRVMYELFTEEQDEWYDPRAAAAAPLDAAALRARFRAPSTPLDDARCRDLRPGDPLCVACALAGGVELKFFDAVLESVRTAPALLLLPPAGCSSRETPAKTQVSPAAHETVDGEERCACRFSVRWAEGPLAGAMAEVGVEQVCCVRSTTPVRDPVLAEFLDSVLSKSPGDDGEGNATAASRSSGAVAP
;
A
#
# COMPACT_ATOMS: atom_id res chain seq x y z
N MET A 1 23.43 -35.15 66.39
CA MET A 1 22.38 -34.46 65.61
C MET A 1 23.06 -33.43 64.70
N PRO A 2 22.83 -33.43 63.38
CA PRO A 2 23.33 -32.37 62.50
C PRO A 2 22.40 -31.14 62.57
N PRO A 3 22.90 -29.91 62.33
CA PRO A 3 22.09 -28.71 62.41
C PRO A 3 21.16 -28.57 61.19
N PRO A 4 20.00 -27.89 61.33
CA PRO A 4 19.06 -27.73 60.24
C PRO A 4 19.61 -26.82 59.13
N ARG A 5 19.49 -27.28 57.88
CA ARG A 5 19.88 -26.52 56.68
C ARG A 5 18.95 -25.32 56.48
N LYS A 6 19.51 -24.11 56.49
CA LYS A 6 18.79 -22.88 56.11
C LYS A 6 18.44 -22.92 54.62
N LYS A 7 17.14 -22.90 54.29
CA LYS A 7 16.65 -22.79 52.91
C LYS A 7 16.97 -21.39 52.37
N ARG A 8 17.76 -21.30 51.31
CA ARG A 8 18.01 -20.05 50.56
C ARG A 8 16.76 -19.72 49.73
N LYS A 9 16.23 -18.50 49.90
CA LYS A 9 15.14 -17.95 49.09
C LYS A 9 15.65 -17.74 47.65
N ALA A 10 14.94 -18.28 46.66
CA ALA A 10 15.31 -18.12 45.26
C ALA A 10 15.23 -16.63 44.85
N PRO A 11 16.13 -16.13 44.00
CA PRO A 11 16.03 -14.78 43.43
C PRO A 11 14.75 -14.65 42.61
N ALA A 12 14.12 -13.47 42.67
CA ALA A 12 12.96 -13.16 41.85
C ALA A 12 13.30 -13.27 40.34
N PRO A 13 12.36 -13.71 39.49
CA PRO A 13 12.58 -13.75 38.05
C PRO A 13 12.84 -12.34 37.50
N ALA A 14 13.82 -12.23 36.61
CA ALA A 14 14.15 -10.97 35.96
C ALA A 14 12.92 -10.42 35.20
N PRO A 15 12.73 -9.09 35.14
CA PRO A 15 11.69 -8.49 34.33
C PRO A 15 11.87 -8.88 32.86
N PRO A 16 10.78 -9.08 32.10
CA PRO A 16 10.87 -9.41 30.69
C PRO A 16 11.62 -8.30 29.94
N PRO A 17 12.41 -8.65 28.92
CA PRO A 17 13.10 -7.65 28.10
C PRO A 17 12.08 -6.67 27.51
N PRO A 18 12.46 -5.39 27.29
CA PRO A 18 11.59 -4.42 26.65
C PRO A 18 11.10 -5.00 25.32
N ARG A 19 9.78 -4.91 25.08
CA ARG A 19 9.17 -5.40 23.84
C ARG A 19 9.88 -4.70 22.69
N ARG A 20 10.54 -5.48 21.82
CA ARG A 20 11.09 -4.97 20.57
C ARG A 20 9.94 -4.27 19.83
N PRO A 21 10.11 -3.03 19.36
CA PRO A 21 9.09 -2.39 18.54
C PRO A 21 8.73 -3.34 17.39
N PRO A 22 7.44 -3.49 17.05
CA PRO A 22 7.05 -4.33 15.93
C PRO A 22 7.85 -3.89 14.71
N SER A 23 8.43 -4.86 13.99
CA SER A 23 9.04 -4.57 12.70
C SER A 23 7.99 -3.86 11.85
N PRO A 24 8.28 -2.69 11.27
CA PRO A 24 7.28 -1.93 10.53
C PRO A 24 6.72 -2.82 9.43
N SER A 25 5.39 -2.92 9.39
CA SER A 25 4.70 -3.71 8.38
C SER A 25 5.03 -3.12 7.01
N ARG A 26 5.24 -3.98 6.02
CA ARG A 26 5.44 -3.55 4.64
C ARG A 26 4.09 -3.17 4.06
N LEU A 27 4.00 -1.97 3.52
CA LEU A 27 2.80 -1.39 2.93
C LEU A 27 3.04 -1.06 1.47
N GLU A 28 1.97 -0.84 0.72
CA GLU A 28 2.04 -0.09 -0.53
C GLU A 28 1.54 1.33 -0.27
N PHE A 29 2.31 2.29 -0.77
CA PHE A 29 2.02 3.72 -0.68
C PHE A 29 1.88 4.31 -2.08
N ARG A 30 0.81 5.06 -2.29
CA ARG A 30 0.57 5.78 -3.54
C ARG A 30 1.21 7.16 -3.50
N SER A 31 2.29 7.32 -4.26
CA SER A 31 3.05 8.57 -4.31
C SER A 31 2.19 9.75 -4.79
N PRO A 32 2.27 10.93 -4.14
CA PRO A 32 1.61 12.14 -4.63
C PRO A 32 2.27 12.70 -5.89
N ALA A 33 3.55 12.41 -6.14
CA ALA A 33 4.30 13.00 -7.24
C ALA A 33 3.88 12.47 -8.61
N ASP A 34 3.61 11.17 -8.73
CA ASP A 34 3.27 10.52 -10.00
C ASP A 34 2.01 9.64 -9.94
N GLY A 35 1.44 9.43 -8.74
CA GLY A 35 0.25 8.62 -8.55
C GLY A 35 0.49 7.11 -8.65
N ALA A 36 1.74 6.65 -8.74
CA ALA A 36 2.09 5.23 -8.77
C ALA A 36 2.17 4.63 -7.36
N TRP A 37 1.99 3.31 -7.28
CA TRP A 37 2.14 2.54 -6.06
C TRP A 37 3.56 2.04 -5.88
N TYR A 38 4.10 2.20 -4.67
CA TYR A 38 5.43 1.78 -4.26
C TYR A 38 5.38 1.02 -2.95
N GLU A 39 6.30 0.08 -2.77
CA GLU A 39 6.48 -0.59 -1.48
C GLU A 39 7.16 0.36 -0.49
N ALA A 40 6.56 0.48 0.69
CA ALA A 40 6.97 1.44 1.70
C ALA A 40 6.84 0.88 3.12
N ARG A 41 7.53 1.55 4.03
CA ARG A 41 7.41 1.40 5.48
C ARG A 41 7.06 2.74 6.09
N VAL A 42 6.50 2.72 7.29
CA VAL A 42 6.13 3.94 8.01
C VAL A 42 6.77 3.99 9.39
N ALA A 43 7.08 5.20 9.83
CA ALA A 43 7.54 5.50 11.18
C ALA A 43 7.00 6.87 11.62
N VAL A 44 6.86 7.08 12.92
CA VAL A 44 6.61 8.42 13.48
C VAL A 44 7.92 8.97 14.02
N GLN A 45 8.32 10.15 13.54
CA GLN A 45 9.56 10.83 13.94
C GLN A 45 9.25 12.31 14.20
N GLY A 46 9.57 12.81 15.40
CA GLY A 46 9.27 14.20 15.77
C GLY A 46 7.77 14.58 15.80
N GLY A 47 6.87 13.58 15.80
CA GLY A 47 5.42 13.80 15.68
C GLY A 47 4.89 13.86 14.24
N ALA A 48 5.78 13.78 13.24
CA ALA A 48 5.42 13.63 11.84
C ALA A 48 5.44 12.15 11.43
N LEU A 49 4.58 11.77 10.49
CA LEU A 49 4.63 10.47 9.83
C LEU A 49 5.67 10.54 8.70
N ARG A 50 6.66 9.66 8.76
CA ARG A 50 7.65 9.42 7.71
C ARG A 50 7.24 8.18 6.92
N VAL A 51 7.15 8.31 5.60
CA VAL A 51 6.97 7.20 4.66
C VAL A 51 8.29 6.94 3.97
N MET A 52 8.84 5.74 4.17
CA MET A 52 10.12 5.32 3.63
C MET A 52 9.89 4.35 2.48
N TYR A 53 10.34 4.69 1.28
CA TYR A 53 10.25 3.78 0.14
C TYR A 53 11.34 2.70 0.24
N GLU A 54 11.03 1.42 0.00
CA GLU A 54 11.98 0.33 0.28
C GLU A 54 13.19 0.25 -0.68
N LEU A 55 13.10 0.87 -1.86
CA LEU A 55 14.14 0.81 -2.90
C LEU A 55 14.69 2.18 -3.27
N PHE A 56 14.42 3.19 -2.44
CA PHE A 56 14.90 4.56 -2.64
C PHE A 56 15.65 5.00 -1.40
N THR A 57 16.40 6.09 -1.55
CA THR A 57 17.17 6.66 -0.46
C THR A 57 16.27 7.58 0.37
N GLU A 58 16.76 8.04 1.52
CA GLU A 58 15.93 8.80 2.47
C GLU A 58 15.56 10.19 1.98
N GLU A 59 16.24 10.70 0.96
CA GLU A 59 15.95 11.98 0.33
C GLU A 59 14.61 11.98 -0.43
N GLN A 60 14.11 10.81 -0.80
CA GLN A 60 12.80 10.66 -1.45
C GLN A 60 11.68 10.38 -0.45
N ASP A 61 11.97 10.25 0.86
CA ASP A 61 10.93 9.96 1.85
C ASP A 61 9.89 11.07 1.94
N GLU A 62 8.63 10.67 2.13
CA GLU A 62 7.53 11.60 2.31
C GLU A 62 7.31 11.88 3.80
N TRP A 63 7.03 13.14 4.12
CA TRP A 63 6.82 13.61 5.48
C TRP A 63 5.47 14.28 5.64
N TYR A 64 4.69 13.81 6.61
CA TYR A 64 3.39 14.37 6.97
C TYR A 64 3.43 14.88 8.41
N ASP A 65 3.69 16.17 8.57
CA ASP A 65 3.65 16.85 9.87
C ASP A 65 2.28 17.51 10.08
N PRO A 66 1.47 17.04 11.05
CA PRO A 66 0.17 17.65 11.34
C PRO A 66 0.29 19.06 11.94
N ARG A 67 1.48 19.47 12.38
CA ARG A 67 1.76 20.80 12.95
C ARG A 67 2.33 21.77 11.93
N ALA A 68 2.66 21.30 10.72
CA ALA A 68 3.14 22.19 9.67
C ALA A 68 2.09 23.28 9.39
N ALA A 69 2.54 24.53 9.27
CA ALA A 69 1.70 25.66 8.92
C ALA A 69 1.30 25.57 7.44
N ALA A 70 0.39 24.65 7.12
CA ALA A 70 -0.22 24.51 5.81
C ALA A 70 -1.52 25.32 5.74
N ALA A 71 -1.88 25.77 4.53
CA ALA A 71 -3.14 26.48 4.29
C ALA A 71 -4.38 25.64 4.60
N ALA A 72 -4.24 24.31 4.67
CA ALA A 72 -5.29 23.38 5.04
C ALA A 72 -4.75 22.32 6.03
N PRO A 73 -5.57 21.88 7.00
CA PRO A 73 -5.19 20.81 7.91
C PRO A 73 -4.96 19.49 7.16
N LEU A 74 -4.10 18.64 7.71
CA LEU A 74 -3.82 17.31 7.17
C LEU A 74 -5.11 16.48 7.15
N ASP A 75 -5.57 16.08 5.96
CA ASP A 75 -6.70 15.18 5.79
C ASP A 75 -6.27 13.74 6.08
N ALA A 76 -6.60 13.26 7.28
CA ALA A 76 -6.29 11.90 7.72
C ALA A 76 -6.95 10.83 6.84
N ALA A 77 -8.15 11.07 6.31
CA ALA A 77 -8.84 10.10 5.46
C ALA A 77 -8.18 10.00 4.08
N ALA A 78 -7.84 11.14 3.47
CA ALA A 78 -7.11 11.18 2.21
C ALA A 78 -5.71 10.56 2.34
N LEU A 79 -5.00 10.84 3.45
CA LEU A 79 -3.71 10.21 3.72
C LEU A 79 -3.86 8.69 3.89
N ARG A 80 -4.85 8.24 4.66
CA ARG A 80 -5.12 6.79 4.86
C ARG A 80 -5.41 6.08 3.54
N ALA A 81 -6.12 6.73 2.61
CA ALA A 81 -6.45 6.17 1.30
C ALA A 81 -5.23 5.95 0.40
N ARG A 82 -4.08 6.59 0.69
CA ARG A 82 -2.82 6.36 -0.02
C ARG A 82 -2.08 5.12 0.43
N PHE A 83 -2.58 4.40 1.43
CA PHE A 83 -1.95 3.16 1.90
C PHE A 83 -2.85 1.96 1.66
N ARG A 84 -2.23 0.86 1.25
CA ARG A 84 -2.89 -0.45 1.21
C ARG A 84 -1.93 -1.56 1.61
N ALA A 85 -2.50 -2.74 1.84
CA ALA A 85 -1.70 -3.95 1.99
C ALA A 85 -0.99 -4.26 0.66
N PRO A 86 0.23 -4.84 0.68
CA PRO A 86 0.92 -5.23 -0.54
C PRO A 86 0.04 -6.06 -1.46
N SER A 87 0.00 -5.66 -2.72
CA SER A 87 -0.66 -6.38 -3.79
C SER A 87 0.11 -7.65 -4.08
N THR A 88 -0.60 -8.70 -4.49
CA THR A 88 0.03 -9.99 -4.77
C THR A 88 0.06 -10.20 -6.27
N PRO A 89 1.23 -10.50 -6.88
CA PRO A 89 1.28 -10.88 -8.29
C PRO A 89 0.23 -11.96 -8.60
N LEU A 90 -0.45 -11.80 -9.73
CA LEU A 90 -1.44 -12.77 -10.16
C LEU A 90 -0.73 -14.07 -10.51
N ASP A 91 -1.04 -15.11 -9.76
CA ASP A 91 -0.58 -16.46 -10.06
C ASP A 91 -1.31 -16.99 -11.30
N ASP A 92 -0.57 -17.70 -12.16
CA ASP A 92 -1.07 -18.26 -13.40
C ASP A 92 -2.32 -19.13 -13.20
N ALA A 93 -2.34 -19.96 -12.14
CA ALA A 93 -3.48 -20.81 -11.83
C ALA A 93 -4.68 -20.01 -11.30
N ARG A 94 -4.46 -18.79 -10.80
CA ARG A 94 -5.48 -17.91 -10.22
C ARG A 94 -6.07 -16.92 -11.20
N CYS A 95 -5.62 -16.86 -12.44
CA CYS A 95 -6.22 -15.98 -13.46
C CYS A 95 -7.73 -16.22 -13.63
N ARG A 96 -8.19 -17.46 -13.39
CA ARG A 96 -9.60 -17.88 -13.44
C ARG A 96 -10.47 -17.31 -12.32
N ASP A 97 -9.86 -16.78 -11.26
CA ASP A 97 -10.59 -16.19 -10.12
C ASP A 97 -11.08 -14.78 -10.43
N LEU A 98 -10.44 -14.10 -11.39
CA LEU A 98 -10.75 -12.72 -11.73
C LEU A 98 -12.10 -12.57 -12.43
N ARG A 99 -12.78 -11.46 -12.17
CA ARG A 99 -14.08 -11.08 -12.74
C ARG A 99 -14.06 -9.64 -13.24
N PRO A 100 -14.79 -9.33 -14.33
CA PRO A 100 -15.03 -7.95 -14.72
C PRO A 100 -15.50 -7.10 -13.54
N GLY A 101 -14.89 -5.94 -13.36
CA GLY A 101 -15.08 -5.05 -12.21
C GLY A 101 -14.03 -5.19 -11.11
N ASP A 102 -13.21 -6.25 -11.12
CA ASP A 102 -12.17 -6.42 -10.09
C ASP A 102 -11.13 -5.30 -10.14
N PRO A 103 -10.76 -4.71 -8.98
CA PRO A 103 -9.66 -3.78 -8.90
C PRO A 103 -8.33 -4.52 -9.01
N LEU A 104 -7.49 -4.07 -9.92
CA LEU A 104 -6.16 -4.59 -10.19
C LEU A 104 -5.12 -3.50 -10.02
N CYS A 105 -3.90 -3.90 -9.69
CA CYS A 105 -2.74 -3.06 -9.79
C CYS A 105 -1.89 -3.55 -10.97
N VAL A 106 -1.65 -2.68 -11.94
CA VAL A 106 -1.11 -3.08 -13.25
C VAL A 106 0.18 -2.33 -13.54
N ALA A 107 1.19 -3.07 -13.99
CA ALA A 107 2.45 -2.53 -14.44
C ALA A 107 2.27 -1.80 -15.79
N CYS A 108 2.65 -0.53 -15.82
CA CYS A 108 2.66 0.34 -16.98
C CYS A 108 4.10 0.69 -17.34
N ALA A 109 4.50 0.41 -18.57
CA ALA A 109 5.74 0.93 -19.13
C ALA A 109 5.52 2.39 -19.53
N LEU A 110 6.27 3.31 -18.90
CA LEU A 110 6.20 4.72 -19.24
C LEU A 110 7.06 5.04 -20.48
N ALA A 111 6.87 6.24 -21.04
CA ALA A 111 7.62 6.69 -22.21
C ALA A 111 9.13 6.52 -22.00
N GLY A 112 9.77 5.75 -22.88
CA GLY A 112 11.18 5.36 -22.76
C GLY A 112 11.40 3.89 -22.39
N GLY A 113 10.39 3.19 -21.88
CA GLY A 113 10.38 1.73 -21.71
C GLY A 113 11.32 1.16 -20.64
N VAL A 114 12.09 2.00 -19.94
CA VAL A 114 13.06 1.57 -18.92
C VAL A 114 12.43 1.49 -17.53
N GLU A 115 11.41 2.31 -17.27
CA GLU A 115 10.75 2.39 -15.97
C GLU A 115 9.35 1.75 -16.03
N LEU A 116 9.14 0.75 -15.18
CA LEU A 116 7.85 0.14 -14.93
C LEU A 116 7.25 0.74 -13.66
N LYS A 117 6.05 1.31 -13.77
CA LYS A 117 5.29 1.83 -12.63
C LYS A 117 3.97 1.12 -12.49
N PHE A 118 3.46 1.06 -11.27
CA PHE A 118 2.25 0.33 -10.95
C PHE A 118 1.10 1.29 -10.66
N PHE A 119 -0.02 1.12 -11.37
CA PHE A 119 -1.20 1.97 -11.22
C PHE A 119 -2.46 1.13 -11.04
N ASP A 120 -3.51 1.75 -10.51
CA ASP A 120 -4.80 1.09 -10.37
C ASP A 120 -5.53 1.02 -11.72
N ALA A 121 -6.13 -0.14 -11.97
CA ALA A 121 -6.96 -0.42 -13.11
C ALA A 121 -8.15 -1.29 -12.70
N VAL A 122 -9.19 -1.28 -13.52
CA VAL A 122 -10.36 -2.14 -13.35
C VAL A 122 -10.36 -3.17 -14.47
N LEU A 123 -10.56 -4.43 -14.12
CA LEU A 123 -10.70 -5.49 -15.11
C LEU A 123 -12.01 -5.32 -15.88
N GLU A 124 -11.94 -5.31 -17.21
CA GLU A 124 -13.12 -5.19 -18.08
C GLU A 124 -13.48 -6.55 -18.68
N SER A 125 -12.48 -7.31 -19.12
CA SER A 125 -12.69 -8.68 -19.60
C SER A 125 -11.40 -9.49 -19.57
N VAL A 126 -11.53 -10.81 -19.50
CA VAL A 126 -10.43 -11.76 -19.71
C VAL A 126 -10.61 -12.39 -21.08
N ARG A 127 -9.58 -12.33 -21.92
CA ARG A 127 -9.49 -13.08 -23.16
C ARG A 127 -8.50 -14.22 -22.97
N THR A 128 -8.94 -15.42 -23.27
CA THR A 128 -8.04 -16.56 -23.41
C THR A 128 -7.31 -16.41 -24.74
N ALA A 129 -5.98 -16.50 -24.78
CA ALA A 129 -5.35 -16.85 -26.04
C ALA A 129 -5.98 -18.17 -26.52
N PRO A 130 -6.45 -18.29 -27.77
CA PRO A 130 -6.96 -19.56 -28.24
C PRO A 130 -5.82 -20.59 -28.12
N ALA A 131 -6.04 -21.62 -27.29
CA ALA A 131 -5.29 -22.85 -27.44
C ALA A 131 -5.56 -23.30 -28.88
N LEU A 132 -4.51 -23.35 -29.71
CA LEU A 132 -4.45 -23.79 -31.13
C LEU A 132 -4.10 -22.68 -32.15
N LEU A 133 -2.79 -22.53 -32.36
CA LEU A 133 -2.22 -22.65 -33.71
C LEU A 133 -2.02 -24.12 -34.13
N LEU A 134 -2.94 -25.04 -33.80
CA LEU A 134 -3.02 -26.34 -34.49
C LEU A 134 -4.39 -26.52 -35.14
N LEU A 135 -4.70 -25.71 -36.15
CA LEU A 135 -5.60 -26.19 -37.21
C LEU A 135 -4.94 -25.94 -38.57
N PRO A 136 -4.97 -26.93 -39.50
CA PRO A 136 -4.46 -26.80 -40.85
C PRO A 136 -5.36 -25.85 -41.67
N PRO A 137 -4.91 -25.34 -42.84
CA PRO A 137 -5.61 -24.26 -43.51
C PRO A 137 -6.82 -24.78 -44.29
N ALA A 138 -7.97 -24.13 -44.12
CA ALA A 138 -8.89 -23.76 -45.19
C ALA A 138 -10.10 -23.02 -44.59
N GLY A 139 -10.49 -21.93 -45.25
CA GLY A 139 -11.42 -20.95 -44.69
C GLY A 139 -12.90 -21.32 -44.71
N CYS A 140 -13.71 -20.48 -44.09
CA CYS A 140 -15.02 -20.07 -44.59
C CYS A 140 -15.46 -18.80 -43.84
N SER A 141 -16.19 -17.95 -44.55
CA SER A 141 -16.76 -16.68 -44.09
C SER A 141 -18.07 -16.90 -43.35
N SER A 142 -18.34 -16.14 -42.27
CA SER A 142 -19.63 -15.45 -42.05
C SER A 142 -19.68 -14.63 -40.74
N ARG A 143 -20.50 -13.57 -40.79
CA ARG A 143 -20.85 -12.63 -39.72
C ARG A 143 -21.44 -13.30 -38.48
N GLU A 144 -21.03 -12.86 -37.29
CA GLU A 144 -21.77 -13.13 -36.05
C GLU A 144 -21.83 -11.88 -35.13
N THR A 145 -23.04 -11.66 -34.61
CA THR A 145 -23.48 -10.63 -33.65
C THR A 145 -22.85 -10.80 -32.26
N PRO A 146 -22.77 -9.73 -31.41
CA PRO A 146 -22.08 -9.81 -30.13
C PRO A 146 -22.95 -10.55 -29.10
N ALA A 147 -22.67 -11.83 -28.91
CA ALA A 147 -23.13 -12.58 -27.75
C ALA A 147 -22.40 -12.07 -26.51
N LYS A 148 -23.12 -11.92 -25.39
CA LYS A 148 -22.53 -11.66 -24.07
C LYS A 148 -21.50 -12.75 -23.79
N THR A 149 -20.22 -12.41 -23.88
CA THR A 149 -19.10 -13.34 -23.73
C THR A 149 -19.04 -13.85 -22.30
N GLN A 150 -19.64 -15.02 -22.05
CA GLN A 150 -19.24 -15.85 -20.92
C GLN A 150 -17.86 -16.42 -21.27
N VAL A 151 -16.85 -16.04 -20.49
CA VAL A 151 -15.46 -16.43 -20.68
C VAL A 151 -15.22 -17.73 -19.92
N SER A 152 -14.94 -18.82 -20.63
CA SER A 152 -14.34 -20.04 -20.07
C SER A 152 -12.82 -19.86 -19.97
N PRO A 153 -12.14 -20.38 -18.92
CA PRO A 153 -10.68 -20.28 -18.79
C PRO A 153 -9.92 -20.94 -19.95
N ALA A 154 -8.74 -20.41 -20.27
CA ALA A 154 -7.84 -21.01 -21.25
C ALA A 154 -7.31 -22.33 -20.70
N ALA A 155 -7.00 -23.30 -21.57
CA ALA A 155 -6.13 -24.39 -21.18
C ALA A 155 -4.74 -23.80 -20.92
N HIS A 156 -4.25 -23.90 -19.67
CA HIS A 156 -2.88 -23.54 -19.34
C HIS A 156 -1.92 -24.53 -20.01
N GLU A 157 -0.78 -24.03 -20.48
CA GLU A 157 0.31 -24.90 -20.93
C GLU A 157 1.13 -25.28 -19.70
N THR A 158 1.28 -26.58 -19.41
CA THR A 158 2.19 -27.03 -18.35
C THR A 158 3.56 -27.30 -18.96
N VAL A 159 4.53 -26.43 -18.70
CA VAL A 159 5.93 -26.60 -19.14
C VAL A 159 6.73 -27.02 -17.90
N ASP A 160 7.39 -28.18 -17.96
CA ASP A 160 8.21 -28.73 -16.87
C ASP A 160 7.50 -28.91 -15.51
N GLY A 161 6.16 -28.99 -15.52
CA GLY A 161 5.34 -29.12 -14.31
C GLY A 161 4.78 -27.81 -13.76
N GLU A 162 5.06 -26.66 -14.39
CA GLU A 162 4.54 -25.35 -14.04
C GLU A 162 3.51 -24.86 -15.08
N GLU A 163 2.34 -24.38 -14.64
CA GLU A 163 1.35 -23.78 -15.53
C GLU A 163 1.84 -22.41 -16.03
N ARG A 164 1.81 -22.19 -17.34
CA ARG A 164 2.02 -20.89 -17.98
C ARG A 164 0.69 -20.35 -18.50
N CYS A 165 0.29 -19.20 -17.98
CA CYS A 165 -0.95 -18.54 -18.34
C CYS A 165 -0.75 -17.66 -19.58
N ALA A 166 -1.48 -18.00 -20.65
CA ALA A 166 -1.53 -17.20 -21.88
C ALA A 166 -2.74 -16.25 -21.92
N CYS A 167 -3.41 -16.02 -20.78
CA CYS A 167 -4.54 -15.09 -20.74
C CYS A 167 -4.10 -13.64 -21.01
N ARG A 168 -5.03 -12.88 -21.56
CA ARG A 168 -4.92 -11.46 -21.82
C ARG A 168 -6.04 -10.73 -21.11
N PHE A 169 -5.69 -9.73 -20.32
CA PHE A 169 -6.63 -8.99 -19.49
C PHE A 169 -6.87 -7.64 -20.15
N SER A 170 -8.11 -7.38 -20.54
CA SER A 170 -8.52 -6.05 -20.95
C SER A 170 -8.82 -5.25 -19.70
N VAL A 171 -8.06 -4.18 -19.46
CA VAL A 171 -8.20 -3.34 -18.28
C VAL A 171 -8.49 -1.90 -18.67
N ARG A 172 -9.21 -1.19 -17.81
CA ARG A 172 -9.35 0.26 -17.88
C ARG A 172 -8.53 0.88 -16.76
N TRP A 173 -7.61 1.78 -17.09
CA TRP A 173 -6.83 2.50 -16.08
C TRP A 173 -7.76 3.37 -15.23
N ALA A 174 -7.74 3.18 -13.92
CA ALA A 174 -8.49 4.01 -12.99
C ALA A 174 -7.73 5.31 -12.69
N GLU A 175 -6.40 5.22 -12.65
CA GLU A 175 -5.51 6.32 -12.27
C GLU A 175 -4.22 6.33 -13.11
N GLY A 176 -3.39 7.34 -12.89
CA GLY A 176 -2.10 7.49 -13.56
C GLY A 176 -2.20 8.17 -14.94
N PRO A 177 -1.11 8.19 -15.71
CA PRO A 177 -1.01 8.94 -16.96
C PRO A 177 -1.94 8.42 -18.07
N LEU A 178 -2.46 7.21 -17.93
CA LEU A 178 -3.36 6.57 -18.89
C LEU A 178 -4.81 6.47 -18.38
N ALA A 179 -5.16 7.19 -17.31
CA ALA A 179 -6.49 7.11 -16.69
C ALA A 179 -7.64 7.22 -17.71
N GLY A 180 -8.61 6.30 -17.61
CA GLY A 180 -9.74 6.16 -18.50
C GLY A 180 -9.48 5.37 -19.78
N ALA A 181 -8.21 5.23 -20.20
CA ALA A 181 -7.84 4.46 -21.39
C ALA A 181 -7.93 2.95 -21.14
N MET A 182 -8.11 2.21 -22.24
CA MET A 182 -8.12 0.75 -22.25
C MET A 182 -6.74 0.21 -22.63
N ALA A 183 -6.33 -0.90 -22.01
CA ALA A 183 -5.13 -1.63 -22.37
C ALA A 183 -5.37 -3.14 -22.35
N GLU A 184 -4.52 -3.89 -23.06
CA GLU A 184 -4.39 -5.34 -22.92
C GLU A 184 -3.08 -5.64 -22.22
N VAL A 185 -3.12 -6.47 -21.18
CA VAL A 185 -1.94 -6.85 -20.38
C VAL A 185 -1.88 -8.37 -20.17
N GLY A 186 -0.66 -8.87 -19.94
CA GLY A 186 -0.40 -10.27 -19.55
C GLY A 186 -0.54 -10.51 -18.04
N VAL A 187 -0.48 -11.79 -17.64
CA VAL A 187 -0.53 -12.21 -16.23
C VAL A 187 0.61 -11.59 -15.41
N GLU A 188 1.79 -11.50 -16.02
CA GLU A 188 3.03 -10.99 -15.44
C GLU A 188 2.98 -9.50 -15.08
N GLN A 189 2.02 -8.77 -15.64
CA GLN A 189 1.82 -7.34 -15.41
C GLN A 189 0.74 -7.07 -14.36
N VAL A 190 0.02 -8.09 -13.88
CA VAL A 190 -1.16 -7.93 -13.03
C VAL A 190 -0.84 -8.35 -11.60
N CYS A 191 -1.15 -7.47 -10.66
CA CYS A 191 -1.19 -7.76 -9.24
C CYS A 191 -2.64 -7.62 -8.73
N CYS A 192 -3.08 -8.59 -7.91
CA CYS A 192 -4.37 -8.54 -7.25
C CYS A 192 -4.33 -7.58 -6.06
N VAL A 193 -5.23 -6.59 -6.04
CA VAL A 193 -5.41 -5.71 -4.89
C VAL A 193 -6.24 -6.45 -3.84
N ARG A 194 -5.71 -6.54 -2.62
CA ARG A 194 -6.43 -7.20 -1.52
C ARG A 194 -7.58 -6.32 -1.07
N SER A 195 -8.80 -6.87 -1.00
CA SER A 195 -10.02 -6.17 -0.59
C SER A 195 -10.04 -5.71 0.88
N THR A 196 -8.97 -5.92 1.64
CA THR A 196 -8.87 -5.50 3.05
C THR A 196 -8.46 -4.03 3.13
N THR A 197 -9.28 -3.14 2.60
CA THR A 197 -9.28 -1.72 2.96
C THR A 197 -10.20 -1.52 4.16
N PRO A 198 -9.77 -0.77 5.19
CA PRO A 198 -8.51 -0.05 5.27
C PRO A 198 -7.35 -0.89 5.83
N VAL A 199 -6.12 -0.51 5.46
CA VAL A 199 -4.88 -1.13 5.93
C VAL A 199 -4.78 -1.10 7.46
N ARG A 200 -4.25 -2.18 8.05
CA ARG A 200 -4.10 -2.35 9.50
C ARG A 200 -2.62 -2.35 9.88
N ASP A 201 -2.01 -1.17 9.84
CA ASP A 201 -0.68 -0.96 10.41
C ASP A 201 -0.80 -0.14 11.71
N PRO A 202 -0.22 -0.61 12.84
CA PRO A 202 -0.38 0.05 14.13
C PRO A 202 0.26 1.43 14.18
N VAL A 203 1.38 1.66 13.50
CA VAL A 203 2.07 2.95 13.49
C VAL A 203 1.24 3.97 12.71
N LEU A 204 0.76 3.59 11.52
CA LEU A 204 -0.13 4.42 10.73
C LEU A 204 -1.44 4.72 11.47
N ALA A 205 -2.04 3.71 12.12
CA ALA A 205 -3.28 3.89 12.88
C ALA A 205 -3.11 4.88 14.04
N GLU A 206 -2.07 4.69 14.86
CA GLU A 206 -1.76 5.58 15.99
C GLU A 206 -1.53 7.02 15.54
N PHE A 207 -0.79 7.21 14.44
CA PHE A 207 -0.56 8.54 13.88
C PHE A 207 -1.89 9.21 13.45
N LEU A 208 -2.71 8.50 12.68
CA LEU A 208 -3.98 9.04 12.17
C LEU A 208 -4.97 9.35 13.32
N ASP A 209 -5.05 8.50 14.32
CA ASP A 209 -5.88 8.74 15.52
C ASP A 209 -5.39 9.98 16.29
N SER A 210 -4.08 10.21 16.36
CA SER A 210 -3.48 11.44 16.92
C SER A 210 -3.88 12.69 16.13
N VAL A 211 -3.98 12.60 14.80
CA VAL A 211 -4.40 13.73 13.95
C VAL A 211 -5.88 14.04 14.19
N LEU A 212 -6.72 13.01 14.26
CA LEU A 212 -8.17 13.16 14.45
C LEU A 212 -8.55 13.66 15.85
N SER A 213 -7.78 13.28 16.88
CA SER A 213 -8.03 13.72 18.26
C SER A 213 -7.60 15.17 18.54
N LYS A 214 -6.76 15.77 17.68
CA LYS A 214 -6.30 17.15 17.79
C LYS A 214 -7.13 18.08 16.90
N SER A 215 -8.43 18.15 17.16
CA SER A 215 -9.27 19.25 16.64
C SER A 215 -8.96 20.56 17.39
N PRO A 216 -9.12 21.75 16.77
CA PRO A 216 -8.65 23.01 17.32
C PRO A 216 -9.45 23.40 18.58
N GLY A 217 -8.75 23.51 19.71
CA GLY A 217 -9.36 23.91 20.98
C GLY A 217 -8.51 23.74 22.24
N ASP A 218 -7.36 23.06 22.20
CA ASP A 218 -6.48 22.91 23.36
C ASP A 218 -5.28 23.85 23.29
N ASP A 219 -5.55 25.15 23.39
CA ASP A 219 -4.56 26.10 23.86
C ASP A 219 -4.43 25.89 25.37
N GLY A 220 -3.53 24.98 25.75
CA GLY A 220 -3.12 24.77 27.14
C GLY A 220 -2.36 25.98 27.68
N GLU A 221 -3.09 27.04 27.99
CA GLU A 221 -2.65 28.11 28.89
C GLU A 221 -2.54 27.55 30.30
N GLY A 222 -1.32 27.50 30.84
CA GLY A 222 -1.11 27.07 32.21
C GLY A 222 0.36 26.92 32.59
N ASN A 223 1.05 28.03 32.84
CA ASN A 223 1.48 28.33 34.22
C ASN A 223 2.15 29.72 34.28
N ALA A 224 1.43 30.68 34.83
CA ALA A 224 1.99 31.90 35.37
C ALA A 224 2.86 31.55 36.59
N THR A 225 4.13 31.96 36.59
CA THR A 225 4.81 32.25 37.85
C THR A 225 5.13 33.73 37.89
N ALA A 226 4.29 34.44 38.65
CA ALA A 226 4.54 35.80 39.09
C ALA A 226 5.81 35.85 39.94
N ALA A 227 6.69 36.79 39.63
CA ALA A 227 7.63 37.34 40.59
C ALA A 227 7.68 38.86 40.40
N SER A 228 6.83 39.55 41.17
CA SER A 228 6.95 40.97 41.42
C SER A 228 8.31 41.28 42.02
N ARG A 229 9.06 42.21 41.43
CA ARG A 229 9.97 43.09 42.19
C ARG A 229 9.88 44.51 41.64
N SER A 230 9.56 45.39 42.56
CA SER A 230 9.37 46.82 42.43
C SER A 230 10.67 47.61 42.30
N SER A 231 10.53 48.77 41.66
CA SER A 231 11.22 50.04 41.93
C SER A 231 12.65 50.26 41.43
N GLY A 232 12.81 51.36 40.68
CA GLY A 232 14.08 52.06 40.50
C GLY A 232 14.15 52.88 39.21
N ALA A 233 13.53 54.06 39.20
CA ALA A 233 13.79 55.08 38.19
C ALA A 233 15.25 55.56 38.25
N VAL A 234 15.81 55.95 37.10
CA VAL A 234 16.46 57.25 36.81
C VAL A 234 17.08 57.16 35.40
N ALA A 235 16.69 58.10 34.54
CA ALA A 235 17.43 58.54 33.36
C ALA A 235 17.96 59.96 33.67
N PRO A 236 18.84 60.58 32.86
CA PRO A 236 19.55 60.08 31.67
C PRO A 236 21.04 59.80 31.90
#